data_AF-A0A3D0LT71-F1
#
_entry.id   AF-A0A3D0LT71-F1
#
_cell.length_a   1.000
_cell.length_b   1.000
_cell.length_c   1.000
_cell.angle_alpha   90.00
_cell.angle_beta   90.00
_cell.angle_gamma   90.00
#
_symmetry.space_group_name_H-M   'P 1'
#
loop_
_entity.id
_entity.type
_entity.pdbx_description
1 polymer ?
#
loop_
_entity_poly.entity_id
_entity_poly.type
_entity_poly.pdbx_seq_one_letter_code
_entity_poly.pdbx_strand_id
1 'polypeptide(L)'
;RRQRHIYVAIWFYIATFVTIAVLHIFNNLELPVSAFKSYSVYAGVQDAMVQWWYGHNAVGFFLTAAFLGMMYYFVPKQAGRPVYSYRLSIVHFWALGFLYMWAGPHHLHWTALPDWVSTLGATFSIMLLLPSWGGMINGIMTLSGAWDKLRTDPIMRFMIVALSFYGMSTFEGPMMALKDVNALSHYTDWTIGHVHSGTLGWVAMITFGSMYHMIPRLWDTQLYSKKLITVHFWLATIGILLYIVSMWISGIMQGLMWRAYDDFGNLQYSFVESVAAAHPFYVMRAIGGVVFLSGMIVMVYNCAMTISRGKAAVGDMHIASAQGSAA
;
A
#
# COMPACT_ATOMS: atom_id res chain seq x y z
N ARG A 1 17.44 23.79 -2.68
CA ARG A 1 17.80 23.02 -1.47
C ARG A 1 19.09 23.57 -0.86
N ARG A 2 19.31 23.45 0.46
CA ARG A 2 20.53 23.94 1.15
C ARG A 2 21.61 22.87 1.37
N GLN A 3 21.23 21.60 1.55
CA GLN A 3 22.16 20.48 1.75
C GLN A 3 22.65 19.89 0.42
N ARG A 4 23.89 19.38 0.37
CA ARG A 4 24.51 18.75 -0.82
C ARG A 4 24.02 17.33 -1.12
N HIS A 5 23.53 16.60 -0.13
CA HIS A 5 22.87 15.30 -0.35
C HIS A 5 21.35 15.45 -0.45
N ILE A 6 20.74 14.62 -1.29
CA ILE A 6 19.27 14.51 -1.39
C ILE A 6 18.87 13.34 -0.51
N TYR A 7 17.92 13.57 0.40
CA TYR A 7 17.46 12.52 1.31
C TYR A 7 16.70 11.44 0.56
N VAL A 8 16.80 10.18 1.03
CA VAL A 8 16.23 8.99 0.37
C VAL A 8 14.73 9.13 0.12
N ALA A 9 13.99 9.76 1.05
CA ALA A 9 12.56 10.02 0.84
C ALA A 9 12.28 10.78 -0.48
N ILE A 10 13.14 11.74 -0.82
CA ILE A 10 13.01 12.54 -2.05
C ILE A 10 13.31 11.68 -3.29
N TRP A 11 14.18 10.67 -3.19
CA TRP A 11 14.43 9.75 -4.31
C TRP A 11 13.15 9.02 -4.69
N PHE A 12 12.43 8.50 -3.68
CA PHE A 12 11.14 7.84 -3.86
C PHE A 12 10.07 8.78 -4.44
N TYR A 13 10.00 10.04 -3.99
CA TYR A 13 9.09 11.02 -4.57
C TYR A 13 9.44 11.38 -6.02
N ILE A 14 10.72 11.59 -6.35
CA ILE A 14 11.16 11.85 -7.73
C ILE A 14 10.80 10.67 -8.63
N ALA A 15 11.11 9.44 -8.20
CA ALA A 15 10.76 8.23 -8.93
C ALA A 15 9.24 8.12 -9.14
N THR A 16 8.45 8.45 -8.11
CA THR A 16 6.99 8.49 -8.21
C THR A 16 6.53 9.44 -9.31
N PHE A 17 6.94 10.71 -9.26
CA PHE A 17 6.46 11.71 -10.21
C PHE A 17 6.86 11.40 -11.64
N VAL A 18 8.12 11.00 -11.85
CA VAL A 18 8.62 10.67 -13.19
C VAL A 18 7.89 9.45 -13.75
N THR A 19 7.83 8.36 -12.99
CA THR A 19 7.22 7.13 -13.48
C THR A 19 5.72 7.30 -13.69
N ILE A 20 4.98 7.90 -12.75
CA ILE A 20 3.53 8.08 -12.92
C ILE A 20 3.20 8.96 -14.12
N ALA A 21 4.00 10.00 -14.40
CA ALA A 21 3.81 10.80 -15.61
C ALA A 21 3.97 9.95 -16.89
N VAL A 22 5.03 9.14 -16.97
CA VAL A 22 5.25 8.22 -18.10
C VAL A 22 4.11 7.22 -18.23
N LEU A 23 3.75 6.54 -17.14
CA LEU A 23 2.69 5.55 -17.11
C LEU A 23 1.36 6.16 -17.59
N HIS A 24 0.98 7.31 -17.03
CA HIS A 24 -0.28 7.97 -17.36
C HIS A 24 -0.34 8.38 -18.82
N ILE A 25 0.74 8.97 -19.36
CA ILE A 25 0.78 9.37 -20.77
C ILE A 25 0.61 8.16 -21.69
N PHE A 26 1.38 7.09 -21.48
CA PHE A 26 1.38 5.95 -22.40
C PHE A 26 0.14 5.08 -22.27
N ASN A 27 -0.42 4.90 -21.08
CA ASN A 27 -1.66 4.15 -20.92
C ASN A 27 -2.88 4.88 -21.49
N ASN A 28 -2.87 6.21 -21.44
CA ASN A 28 -3.99 7.05 -21.86
C ASN A 28 -3.80 7.62 -23.27
N LEU A 29 -2.99 6.98 -24.11
CA LEU A 29 -2.99 7.29 -25.54
C LEU A 29 -4.31 6.79 -26.14
N GLU A 30 -5.16 7.73 -26.52
CA GLU A 30 -6.52 7.43 -26.95
C GLU A 30 -6.98 8.38 -28.07
N LEU A 31 -7.77 7.86 -29.00
CA LEU A 31 -8.38 8.62 -30.08
C LEU A 31 -9.70 9.25 -29.56
N PRO A 32 -9.79 10.58 -29.42
CA PRO A 32 -11.03 11.23 -28.98
C PRO A 32 -12.08 11.16 -30.09
N VAL A 33 -13.30 10.78 -29.70
CA VAL A 33 -14.50 10.69 -30.57
C VAL A 33 -15.50 11.79 -30.23
N SER A 34 -15.62 12.15 -28.96
CA SER A 34 -16.41 13.30 -28.50
C SER A 34 -15.77 13.91 -27.25
N ALA A 35 -16.35 14.98 -26.72
CA ALA A 35 -15.80 15.71 -25.57
C ALA A 35 -15.49 14.83 -24.35
N PHE A 36 -16.22 13.73 -24.15
CA PHE A 36 -16.05 12.80 -23.04
C PHE A 36 -16.01 11.34 -23.50
N LYS A 37 -15.64 11.08 -24.76
CA LYS A 37 -15.51 9.73 -25.30
C LYS A 37 -14.26 9.59 -26.14
N SER A 38 -13.53 8.51 -25.89
CA SER A 38 -12.30 8.13 -26.56
C SER A 38 -12.22 6.60 -26.69
N TYR A 39 -11.29 6.13 -27.50
CA TYR A 39 -10.90 4.72 -27.60
C TYR A 39 -9.39 4.58 -27.49
N SER A 40 -8.91 3.58 -26.73
CA SER A 40 -7.49 3.24 -26.61
C SER A 40 -6.84 3.08 -27.99
N VAL A 41 -5.61 3.54 -28.15
CA VAL A 41 -4.82 3.27 -29.37
C VAL A 41 -4.34 1.82 -29.44
N TYR A 42 -4.41 1.08 -28.32
CA TYR A 42 -4.08 -0.34 -28.24
C TYR A 42 -5.33 -1.20 -28.34
N ALA A 43 -5.16 -2.50 -28.59
CA ALA A 43 -6.25 -3.47 -28.52
C ALA A 43 -5.80 -4.84 -28.00
N GLY A 44 -6.75 -5.63 -27.51
CA GLY A 44 -6.56 -7.03 -27.13
C GLY A 44 -5.41 -7.23 -26.14
N VAL A 45 -4.50 -8.14 -26.47
CA VAL A 45 -3.37 -8.52 -25.60
C VAL A 45 -2.39 -7.36 -25.37
N GLN A 46 -2.19 -6.49 -26.37
CA GLN A 46 -1.31 -5.33 -26.23
C GLN A 46 -1.91 -4.30 -25.28
N ASP A 47 -3.21 -4.03 -25.41
CA ASP A 47 -3.94 -3.14 -24.49
C ASP A 47 -3.92 -3.72 -23.07
N ALA A 48 -4.15 -5.01 -22.90
CA ALA A 48 -4.06 -5.67 -21.61
C ALA A 48 -2.68 -5.52 -20.97
N MET A 49 -1.60 -5.69 -21.75
CA MET A 49 -0.24 -5.53 -21.24
C MET A 49 0.06 -4.08 -20.87
N VAL A 50 -0.27 -3.11 -21.72
CA VAL A 50 -0.08 -1.69 -21.38
C VAL A 50 -0.91 -1.32 -20.14
N GLN A 51 -2.15 -1.79 -20.06
CA GLN A 51 -3.06 -1.59 -18.95
C GLN A 51 -2.51 -2.11 -17.62
N TRP A 52 -1.90 -3.30 -17.61
CA TRP A 52 -1.35 -3.87 -16.36
C TRP A 52 0.09 -3.48 -16.07
N TRP A 53 0.86 -3.11 -17.09
CA TRP A 53 2.08 -2.34 -16.89
C TRP A 53 1.76 -1.02 -16.19
N TYR A 54 0.73 -0.30 -16.63
CA TYR A 54 0.21 0.89 -15.95
C TYR A 54 -0.33 0.56 -14.57
N GLY A 55 -1.30 -0.35 -14.46
CA GLY A 55 -2.06 -0.62 -13.24
C GLY A 55 -1.16 -1.11 -12.10
N HIS A 56 -0.22 -2.01 -12.40
CA HIS A 56 0.72 -2.49 -11.40
C HIS A 56 1.72 -1.39 -11.00
N ASN A 57 2.28 -0.65 -11.95
CA ASN A 57 3.22 0.41 -11.60
C ASN A 57 2.53 1.64 -11.00
N ALA A 58 1.23 1.82 -11.19
CA ALA A 58 0.44 2.79 -10.44
C ALA A 58 0.46 2.41 -8.95
N VAL A 59 0.19 1.16 -8.58
CA VAL A 59 0.34 0.75 -7.18
C VAL A 59 1.81 0.74 -6.73
N GLY A 60 2.75 0.44 -7.61
CA GLY A 60 4.19 0.41 -7.30
C GLY A 60 4.83 1.76 -7.04
N PHE A 61 4.48 2.76 -7.83
CA PHE A 61 5.08 4.08 -7.71
C PHE A 61 4.17 5.02 -6.91
N PHE A 62 2.87 5.03 -7.19
CA PHE A 62 1.93 5.89 -6.45
C PHE A 62 1.67 5.37 -5.04
N LEU A 63 1.35 4.08 -4.88
CA LEU A 63 0.93 3.52 -3.58
C LEU A 63 2.07 2.85 -2.78
N THR A 64 3.21 2.56 -3.41
CA THR A 64 4.38 2.01 -2.72
C THR A 64 5.50 3.02 -2.64
N ALA A 65 6.08 3.49 -3.76
CA ALA A 65 7.22 4.40 -3.73
C ALA A 65 6.90 5.71 -2.99
N ALA A 66 5.79 6.39 -3.31
CA ALA A 66 5.42 7.64 -2.63
C ALA A 66 5.26 7.47 -1.11
N PHE A 67 4.69 6.34 -0.70
CA PHE A 67 4.44 6.02 0.71
C PHE A 67 5.68 5.50 1.43
N LEU A 68 6.64 4.90 0.70
CA LEU A 68 8.00 4.67 1.21
C LEU A 68 8.71 6.01 1.43
N GLY A 69 8.51 7.00 0.56
CA GLY A 69 8.98 8.37 0.78
C GLY A 69 8.42 8.97 2.08
N MET A 70 7.12 8.80 2.29
CA MET A 70 6.44 9.20 3.52
C MET A 70 7.03 8.48 4.75
N MET A 71 7.18 7.16 4.68
CA MET A 71 7.78 6.33 5.71
C MET A 71 9.20 6.78 6.07
N TYR A 72 10.06 7.00 5.07
CA TYR A 72 11.44 7.45 5.27
C TYR A 72 11.54 8.81 5.96
N TYR A 73 10.53 9.67 5.85
CA TYR A 73 10.50 10.92 6.60
C TYR A 73 9.88 10.74 7.99
N PHE A 74 8.66 10.22 8.05
CA PHE A 74 7.85 10.27 9.28
C PHE A 74 8.24 9.23 10.32
N VAL A 75 8.66 8.02 9.92
CA VAL A 75 9.07 6.97 10.87
C VAL A 75 10.27 7.40 11.71
N PRO A 76 11.44 7.76 11.13
CA PRO A 76 12.59 8.20 11.94
C PRO A 76 12.26 9.47 12.71
N LYS A 77 11.45 10.39 12.15
CA LYS A 77 11.10 11.65 12.80
C LYS A 77 10.21 11.45 14.03
N GLN A 78 9.21 10.56 13.96
CA GLN A 78 8.37 10.23 15.12
C GLN A 78 9.12 9.34 16.12
N ALA A 79 9.95 8.41 15.63
CA ALA A 79 10.77 7.53 16.47
C ALA A 79 11.88 8.30 17.19
N GLY A 80 12.32 9.45 16.67
CA GLY A 80 13.49 10.16 17.19
C GLY A 80 14.76 9.33 17.06
N ARG A 81 14.85 8.52 15.99
CA ARG A 81 15.94 7.59 15.72
C ARG A 81 16.49 7.84 14.32
N PRO A 82 17.80 7.64 14.09
CA PRO A 82 18.36 7.65 12.75
C PRO A 82 17.79 6.47 11.95
N VAL A 83 17.68 6.64 10.63
CA VAL A 83 17.34 5.54 9.73
C VAL A 83 18.34 4.41 9.90
N TYR A 84 17.84 3.18 10.01
CA TYR A 84 18.65 2.00 10.33
C TYR A 84 19.81 1.77 9.36
N SER A 85 19.55 1.67 8.05
CA SER A 85 20.60 1.36 7.07
C SER A 85 20.52 2.18 5.81
N TYR A 86 21.50 3.06 5.62
CA TYR A 86 21.66 3.83 4.38
C TYR A 86 22.02 2.93 3.18
N ARG A 87 22.83 1.89 3.38
CA ARG A 87 23.17 0.94 2.30
C ARG A 87 21.93 0.19 1.82
N LEU A 88 21.11 -0.27 2.77
CA LEU A 88 19.83 -0.88 2.43
C LEU A 88 18.92 0.10 1.69
N SER A 89 18.94 1.38 2.08
CA SER A 89 18.23 2.48 1.39
C SER A 89 18.61 2.63 -0.08
N ILE A 90 19.88 2.41 -0.43
CA ILE A 90 20.34 2.43 -1.83
C ILE A 90 19.87 1.18 -2.56
N VAL A 91 20.17 0.00 -2.02
CA VAL A 91 19.91 -1.29 -2.67
C VAL A 91 18.42 -1.45 -2.93
N HIS A 92 17.59 -1.23 -1.90
CA HIS A 92 16.16 -1.44 -2.03
C HIS A 92 15.51 -0.38 -2.95
N PHE A 93 15.98 0.87 -2.98
CA PHE A 93 15.44 1.89 -3.88
C PHE A 93 15.65 1.53 -5.36
N TRP A 94 16.89 1.21 -5.73
CA TRP A 94 17.22 0.91 -7.13
C TRP A 94 16.63 -0.43 -7.58
N ALA A 95 16.74 -1.47 -6.74
CA ALA A 95 16.15 -2.76 -7.07
C ALA A 95 14.62 -2.68 -7.14
N LEU A 96 13.95 -1.96 -6.22
CA LEU A 96 12.51 -1.75 -6.29
C LEU A 96 12.13 -1.03 -7.59
N GLY A 97 12.76 0.11 -7.88
CA GLY A 97 12.43 0.93 -9.05
C GLY A 97 12.64 0.20 -10.37
N PHE A 98 13.66 -0.66 -10.47
CA PHE A 98 13.87 -1.49 -11.65
C PHE A 98 12.89 -2.66 -11.74
N LEU A 99 12.75 -3.45 -10.67
CA LEU A 99 11.99 -4.71 -10.71
C LEU A 99 10.47 -4.48 -10.82
N TYR A 100 9.93 -3.42 -10.21
CA TYR A 100 8.49 -3.14 -10.26
C TYR A 100 7.96 -2.98 -11.70
N MET A 101 8.78 -2.40 -12.58
CA MET A 101 8.42 -2.15 -13.98
C MET A 101 8.09 -3.42 -14.78
N TRP A 102 8.54 -4.58 -14.30
CA TRP A 102 8.37 -5.87 -14.97
C TRP A 102 7.20 -6.70 -14.43
N ALA A 103 6.61 -6.31 -13.30
CA ALA A 103 5.64 -7.15 -12.60
C ALA A 103 4.22 -7.07 -13.18
N GLY A 104 3.92 -6.14 -14.11
CA GLY A 104 2.61 -6.00 -14.75
C GLY A 104 1.96 -7.31 -15.25
N PRO A 105 2.68 -8.21 -15.96
CA PRO A 105 2.11 -9.45 -16.49
C PRO A 105 1.57 -10.43 -15.46
N HIS A 106 1.86 -10.25 -14.15
CA HIS A 106 1.29 -11.12 -13.11
C HIS A 106 -0.23 -10.99 -12.94
N HIS A 107 -0.82 -9.95 -13.53
CA HIS A 107 -2.26 -9.74 -13.60
C HIS A 107 -2.90 -10.50 -14.78
N LEU A 108 -2.09 -11.14 -15.62
CA LEU A 108 -2.47 -11.70 -16.90
C LEU A 108 -2.05 -13.17 -17.05
N HIS A 109 -1.79 -13.86 -15.94
CA HIS A 109 -1.52 -15.30 -15.96
C HIS A 109 -2.74 -16.07 -16.49
N TRP A 110 -2.47 -17.11 -17.28
CA TRP A 110 -3.51 -17.96 -17.89
C TRP A 110 -4.52 -17.21 -18.77
N THR A 111 -4.13 -16.05 -19.31
CA THR A 111 -4.91 -15.29 -20.29
C THR A 111 -4.37 -15.50 -21.71
N ALA A 112 -4.88 -14.73 -22.68
CA ALA A 112 -4.35 -14.69 -24.05
C ALA A 112 -2.95 -14.07 -24.18
N LEU A 113 -2.38 -13.51 -23.08
CA LEU A 113 -1.01 -13.00 -23.07
C LEU A 113 0.00 -14.13 -23.33
N PRO A 114 1.03 -13.93 -24.19
CA PRO A 114 2.02 -14.96 -24.46
C PRO A 114 2.70 -15.47 -23.18
N ASP A 115 2.89 -16.78 -23.11
CA ASP A 115 3.34 -17.44 -21.88
C ASP A 115 4.71 -16.93 -21.41
N TRP A 116 5.61 -16.55 -22.32
CA TRP A 116 6.91 -15.99 -21.97
C TRP A 116 6.80 -14.66 -21.22
N VAL A 117 5.83 -13.80 -21.56
CA VAL A 117 5.59 -12.52 -20.87
C VAL A 117 5.03 -12.78 -19.47
N SER A 118 4.09 -13.73 -19.39
CA SER A 118 3.53 -14.22 -18.12
C SER A 118 4.63 -14.78 -17.20
N THR A 119 5.56 -15.58 -17.71
CA THR A 119 6.70 -16.12 -16.95
C THR A 119 7.67 -15.03 -16.48
N LEU A 120 7.95 -14.02 -17.31
CA LEU A 120 8.76 -12.86 -16.90
C LEU A 120 8.09 -12.12 -15.75
N GLY A 121 6.79 -11.84 -15.84
CA GLY A 121 6.03 -11.21 -14.75
C GLY A 121 6.15 -11.99 -13.45
N ALA A 122 5.93 -13.31 -13.47
CA ALA A 122 6.06 -14.16 -12.29
C ALA A 122 7.47 -14.10 -11.69
N THR A 123 8.51 -14.21 -12.51
CA THR A 123 9.91 -14.22 -12.05
C THR A 123 10.28 -12.89 -11.40
N PHE A 124 9.97 -11.77 -12.05
CA PHE A 124 10.27 -10.45 -11.52
C PHE A 124 9.44 -10.12 -10.27
N SER A 125 8.18 -10.56 -10.20
CA SER A 125 7.36 -10.41 -8.98
C SER A 125 7.91 -11.18 -7.79
N ILE A 126 8.48 -12.38 -7.98
CA ILE A 126 9.16 -13.11 -6.90
C ILE A 126 10.42 -12.35 -6.44
N MET A 127 11.24 -11.89 -7.39
CA MET A 127 12.45 -11.12 -7.08
C MET A 127 12.12 -9.80 -6.36
N LEU A 128 10.96 -9.20 -6.65
CA LEU A 128 10.47 -7.95 -6.06
C LEU A 128 10.20 -8.05 -4.55
N LEU A 129 10.07 -9.27 -4.00
CA LEU A 129 9.95 -9.49 -2.56
C LEU A 129 11.11 -8.86 -1.79
N LEU A 130 12.34 -9.08 -2.24
CA LEU A 130 13.55 -8.65 -1.54
C LEU A 130 13.67 -7.13 -1.37
N PRO A 131 13.58 -6.29 -2.43
CA PRO A 131 13.64 -4.84 -2.26
C PRO A 131 12.40 -4.28 -1.56
N SER A 132 11.24 -4.91 -1.70
CA SER A 132 10.04 -4.50 -0.97
C SER A 132 10.23 -4.67 0.53
N TRP A 133 10.66 -5.85 0.97
CA TRP A 133 11.00 -6.11 2.36
C TRP A 133 12.20 -5.28 2.85
N GLY A 134 13.11 -4.89 1.96
CA GLY A 134 14.14 -3.90 2.28
C GLY A 134 13.57 -2.60 2.83
N GLY A 135 12.43 -2.12 2.28
CA GLY A 135 11.71 -0.96 2.80
C GLY A 135 11.09 -1.22 4.18
N MET A 136 10.43 -2.37 4.36
CA MET A 136 9.86 -2.78 5.65
C MET A 136 10.94 -2.86 6.73
N ILE A 137 12.02 -3.60 6.45
CA ILE A 137 13.14 -3.83 7.38
C ILE A 137 13.75 -2.49 7.77
N ASN A 138 14.00 -1.58 6.82
CA ASN A 138 14.57 -0.28 7.12
C ASN A 138 13.64 0.55 8.03
N GLY A 139 12.34 0.54 7.76
CA GLY A 139 11.34 1.21 8.58
C GLY A 139 11.23 0.62 10.00
N ILE A 140 11.08 -0.70 10.12
CA ILE A 140 10.91 -1.38 11.41
C ILE A 140 12.19 -1.32 12.23
N MET A 141 13.35 -1.61 11.64
CA MET A 141 14.63 -1.61 12.37
C MET A 141 15.05 -0.21 12.80
N THR A 142 14.53 0.85 12.18
CA THR A 142 14.68 2.24 12.67
C THR A 142 14.08 2.45 14.06
N LEU A 143 13.08 1.64 14.46
CA LEU A 143 12.55 1.64 15.82
C LEU A 143 13.40 0.86 16.84
N SER A 144 14.48 0.20 16.42
CA SER A 144 15.32 -0.57 17.35
C SER A 144 15.80 0.31 18.50
N GLY A 145 15.51 -0.11 19.73
CA GLY A 145 15.77 0.66 20.95
C GLY A 145 14.72 1.74 21.29
N ALA A 146 13.66 1.91 20.49
CA ALA A 146 12.52 2.81 20.76
C ALA A 146 11.17 2.05 20.75
N TRP A 147 11.20 0.72 20.95
CA TRP A 147 10.00 -0.14 20.96
C TRP A 147 9.03 0.20 22.09
N ASP A 148 9.52 0.80 23.18
CA ASP A 148 8.71 1.33 24.28
C ASP A 148 7.70 2.39 23.79
N LYS A 149 8.01 3.12 22.71
CA LYS A 149 7.09 4.08 22.08
C LYS A 149 5.81 3.44 21.57
N LEU A 150 5.80 2.15 21.26
CA LEU A 150 4.54 1.48 20.90
C LEU A 150 3.52 1.47 22.04
N ARG A 151 3.98 1.53 23.30
CA ARG A 151 3.08 1.60 24.45
C ARG A 151 2.59 3.02 24.70
N THR A 152 3.41 4.03 24.42
CA THR A 152 3.17 5.42 24.83
C THR A 152 2.69 6.34 23.71
N ASP A 153 2.96 6.00 22.45
CA ASP A 153 2.67 6.85 21.29
C ASP A 153 1.77 6.13 20.26
N PRO A 154 0.48 6.50 20.19
CA PRO A 154 -0.44 5.88 19.25
C PRO A 154 -0.14 6.21 17.78
N ILE A 155 0.61 7.30 17.50
CA ILE A 155 1.06 7.62 16.13
C ILE A 155 2.07 6.57 15.66
N MET A 156 2.98 6.15 16.55
CA MET A 156 3.96 5.11 16.24
C MET A 156 3.29 3.76 15.97
N ARG A 157 2.17 3.46 16.65
CA ARG A 157 1.39 2.24 16.40
C ARG A 157 0.87 2.19 14.96
N PHE A 158 0.32 3.30 14.45
CA PHE A 158 -0.09 3.39 13.05
C PHE A 158 1.08 3.11 12.09
N MET A 159 2.24 3.72 12.33
CA MET A 159 3.39 3.56 11.44
C MET A 159 3.95 2.13 11.43
N ILE A 160 4.00 1.46 12.58
CA ILE A 160 4.45 0.06 12.66
C ILE A 160 3.43 -0.89 12.06
N VAL A 161 2.14 -0.73 12.36
CA VAL A 161 1.10 -1.57 11.74
C VAL A 161 1.08 -1.36 10.23
N ALA A 162 1.31 -0.13 9.75
CA ALA A 162 1.48 0.15 8.33
C ALA A 162 2.61 -0.67 7.71
N LEU A 163 3.79 -0.65 8.33
CA LEU A 163 4.96 -1.41 7.87
C LEU A 163 4.72 -2.93 7.92
N SER A 164 3.98 -3.43 8.91
CA SER A 164 3.60 -4.84 8.99
C SER A 164 2.68 -5.24 7.83
N PHE A 165 1.64 -4.45 7.54
CA PHE A 165 0.76 -4.70 6.38
C PHE A 165 1.47 -4.50 5.05
N TYR A 166 2.43 -3.57 4.98
CA TYR A 166 3.30 -3.43 3.81
C TYR A 166 4.12 -4.69 3.58
N GLY A 167 4.80 -5.21 4.61
CA GLY A 167 5.55 -6.46 4.52
C GLY A 167 4.68 -7.66 4.15
N MET A 168 3.49 -7.74 4.76
CA MET A 168 2.51 -8.79 4.51
C MET A 168 1.99 -8.75 3.06
N SER A 169 1.51 -7.60 2.59
CA SER A 169 0.99 -7.45 1.22
C SER A 169 2.08 -7.60 0.17
N THR A 170 3.30 -7.11 0.44
CA THR A 170 4.46 -7.31 -0.45
C THR A 170 5.09 -8.70 -0.34
N PHE A 171 4.59 -9.57 0.53
CA PHE A 171 4.82 -11.00 0.50
C PHE A 171 3.69 -11.74 -0.23
N GLU A 172 2.44 -11.41 0.09
CA GLU A 172 1.25 -11.97 -0.55
C GLU A 172 1.26 -11.73 -2.07
N GLY A 173 1.62 -10.54 -2.54
CA GLY A 173 1.69 -10.20 -3.96
C GLY A 173 2.61 -11.14 -4.76
N PRO A 174 3.90 -11.28 -4.39
CA PRO A 174 4.80 -12.27 -4.99
C PRO A 174 4.28 -13.70 -4.96
N MET A 175 3.60 -14.12 -3.89
CA MET A 175 2.99 -15.45 -3.82
C MET A 175 1.85 -15.59 -4.83
N MET A 176 0.96 -14.59 -4.93
CA MET A 176 -0.14 -14.56 -5.91
C MET A 176 0.34 -14.37 -7.35
N ALA A 177 1.58 -13.95 -7.56
CA ALA A 177 2.23 -13.86 -8.86
C ALA A 177 2.86 -15.18 -9.32
N LEU A 178 2.86 -16.22 -8.47
CA LEU A 178 3.14 -17.58 -8.94
C LEU A 178 1.94 -18.06 -9.75
N LYS A 179 2.18 -18.55 -10.97
CA LYS A 179 1.10 -18.98 -11.88
C LYS A 179 0.14 -19.98 -11.22
N ASP A 180 0.64 -20.91 -10.42
CA ASP A 180 -0.18 -21.93 -9.75
C ASP A 180 -1.07 -21.35 -8.65
N VAL A 181 -0.57 -20.36 -7.90
CA VAL A 181 -1.36 -19.65 -6.90
C VAL A 181 -2.37 -18.73 -7.59
N ASN A 182 -1.94 -18.05 -8.66
CA ASN A 182 -2.80 -17.19 -9.46
C ASN A 182 -3.96 -17.96 -10.10
N ALA A 183 -3.75 -19.22 -10.51
CA ALA A 183 -4.83 -20.08 -11.01
C ALA A 183 -5.98 -20.27 -10.02
N LEU A 184 -5.78 -19.99 -8.73
CA LEU A 184 -6.82 -19.99 -7.70
C LEU A 184 -7.20 -18.56 -7.26
N SER A 185 -6.25 -17.63 -7.19
CA SER A 185 -6.52 -16.28 -6.70
C SER A 185 -7.10 -15.31 -7.75
N HIS A 186 -6.93 -15.61 -9.05
CA HIS A 186 -7.38 -14.74 -10.13
C HIS A 186 -8.90 -14.72 -10.21
N TYR A 187 -9.47 -13.54 -10.46
CA TYR A 187 -10.90 -13.26 -10.45
C TYR A 187 -11.65 -13.50 -9.13
N THR A 188 -10.99 -13.98 -8.07
CA THR A 188 -11.62 -14.18 -6.76
C THR A 188 -11.45 -12.96 -5.85
N ASP A 189 -12.22 -12.94 -4.76
CA ASP A 189 -12.11 -11.95 -3.70
C ASP A 189 -10.72 -11.91 -3.03
N TRP A 190 -9.86 -12.90 -3.25
CA TRP A 190 -8.48 -12.86 -2.72
C TRP A 190 -7.74 -11.65 -3.28
N THR A 191 -7.92 -11.33 -4.57
CA THR A 191 -7.36 -10.10 -5.16
C THR A 191 -7.85 -8.85 -4.42
N ILE A 192 -9.11 -8.82 -4.01
CA ILE A 192 -9.68 -7.70 -3.25
C ILE A 192 -9.10 -7.63 -1.82
N GLY A 193 -8.90 -8.78 -1.18
CA GLY A 193 -8.21 -8.89 0.10
C GLY A 193 -6.78 -8.35 0.03
N HIS A 194 -6.03 -8.73 -1.00
CA HIS A 194 -4.68 -8.22 -1.27
C HIS A 194 -4.65 -6.71 -1.50
N VAL A 195 -5.56 -6.20 -2.32
CA VAL A 195 -5.67 -4.75 -2.56
C VAL A 195 -5.96 -4.00 -1.26
N HIS A 196 -6.87 -4.49 -0.42
CA HIS A 196 -7.22 -3.81 0.83
C HIS A 196 -6.15 -3.98 1.92
N SER A 197 -5.41 -5.10 1.95
CA SER A 197 -4.25 -5.25 2.83
C SER A 197 -3.18 -4.19 2.54
N GLY A 198 -2.90 -3.90 1.27
CA GLY A 198 -2.01 -2.81 0.86
C GLY A 198 -2.60 -1.40 1.03
N THR A 199 -3.85 -1.19 0.61
CA THR A 199 -4.45 0.17 0.61
C THR A 199 -4.88 0.64 2.00
N LEU A 200 -5.59 -0.19 2.75
CA LEU A 200 -6.05 0.18 4.09
C LEU A 200 -4.99 -0.13 5.14
N GLY A 201 -4.33 -1.28 5.03
CA GLY A 201 -3.34 -1.73 6.00
C GLY A 201 -2.02 -0.96 5.91
N TRP A 202 -1.52 -0.68 4.70
CA TRP A 202 -0.27 0.07 4.50
C TRP A 202 -0.51 1.56 4.22
N VAL A 203 -1.09 1.89 3.05
CA VAL A 203 -1.22 3.27 2.55
C VAL A 203 -1.99 4.17 3.52
N ALA A 204 -3.17 3.72 3.95
CA ALA A 204 -4.00 4.52 4.84
C ALA A 204 -3.35 4.67 6.22
N MET A 205 -2.85 3.59 6.82
CA MET A 205 -2.20 3.62 8.15
C MET A 205 -0.97 4.54 8.19
N ILE A 206 -0.07 4.45 7.21
CA ILE A 206 1.13 5.31 7.19
C ILE A 206 0.72 6.78 6.99
N THR A 207 -0.33 7.03 6.19
CA THR A 207 -0.90 8.37 6.03
C THR A 207 -1.49 8.89 7.33
N PHE A 208 -2.25 8.09 8.06
CA PHE A 208 -2.84 8.50 9.33
C PHE A 208 -1.76 8.88 10.34
N GLY A 209 -0.75 8.03 10.50
CA GLY A 209 0.41 8.33 11.35
C GLY A 209 1.12 9.62 10.92
N SER A 210 1.34 9.80 9.62
CA SER A 210 2.02 10.97 9.07
C SER A 210 1.21 12.26 9.23
N MET A 211 -0.11 12.20 9.03
CA MET A 211 -1.01 13.33 9.24
C MET A 211 -1.10 13.72 10.71
N TYR A 212 -1.22 12.75 11.63
CA TYR A 212 -1.18 13.04 13.06
C TYR A 212 0.17 13.61 13.52
N HIS A 213 1.28 13.26 12.85
CA HIS A 213 2.56 13.91 13.08
C HIS A 213 2.59 15.35 12.53
N MET A 214 2.13 15.53 11.30
CA MET A 214 2.33 16.76 10.54
C MET A 214 1.39 17.90 10.95
N ILE A 215 0.11 17.61 11.12
CA ILE A 215 -0.92 18.62 11.41
C ILE A 215 -0.57 19.49 12.63
N PRO A 216 -0.32 18.97 13.84
CA PRO A 216 0.00 19.84 14.98
C PRO A 216 1.18 20.81 14.70
N ARG A 217 2.14 20.40 13.87
CA ARG A 217 3.31 21.23 13.50
C ARG A 217 2.98 22.30 12.47
N LEU A 218 2.09 22.02 11.53
CA LEU A 218 1.64 23.01 10.54
C LEU A 218 0.75 24.10 11.15
N TRP A 219 0.06 23.80 12.24
CA TRP A 219 -0.84 24.72 12.96
C TRP A 219 -0.29 25.17 14.32
N ASP A 220 1.03 25.02 14.54
CA ASP A 220 1.76 25.41 15.76
C ASP A 220 0.98 25.14 17.05
N THR A 221 0.51 23.90 17.19
CA THR A 221 -0.39 23.49 18.25
C THR A 221 -0.12 22.06 18.68
N GLN A 222 -0.77 21.64 19.77
CA GLN A 222 -0.74 20.25 20.22
C GLN A 222 -1.97 19.50 19.68
N LEU A 223 -1.82 18.19 19.47
CA LEU A 223 -2.95 17.34 19.08
C LEU A 223 -4.09 17.46 20.08
N TYR A 224 -5.31 17.60 19.57
CA TYR A 224 -6.51 17.78 20.38
C TYR A 224 -6.72 16.63 21.39
N SER A 225 -6.66 15.37 20.94
CA SER A 225 -6.80 14.21 21.83
C SER A 225 -6.00 12.99 21.37
N LYS A 226 -5.08 12.52 22.23
CA LYS A 226 -4.37 11.24 22.03
C LYS A 226 -5.27 10.02 22.24
N LYS A 227 -6.34 10.15 23.04
CA LYS A 227 -7.32 9.06 23.26
C LYS A 227 -8.06 8.76 21.96
N LEU A 228 -8.47 9.79 21.21
CA LEU A 228 -9.14 9.63 19.92
C LEU A 228 -8.23 8.98 18.86
N ILE A 229 -6.92 9.24 18.90
CA ILE A 229 -5.95 8.54 18.03
C ILE A 229 -5.91 7.05 18.36
N THR A 230 -5.92 6.70 19.65
CA THR A 230 -5.98 5.29 20.07
C THR A 230 -7.28 4.62 19.64
N VAL A 231 -8.42 5.31 19.76
CA VAL A 231 -9.72 4.81 19.27
C VAL A 231 -9.68 4.59 17.75
N HIS A 232 -9.21 5.60 17.00
CA HIS A 232 -9.03 5.48 15.55
C HIS A 232 -8.12 4.31 15.19
N PHE A 233 -7.00 4.13 15.89
CA PHE A 233 -6.07 3.02 15.65
C PHE A 233 -6.77 1.66 15.76
N TRP A 234 -7.58 1.45 16.80
CA TRP A 234 -8.29 0.18 16.98
C TRP A 234 -9.42 -0.01 15.97
N LEU A 235 -10.19 1.04 15.66
CA LEU A 235 -11.22 0.99 14.62
C LEU A 235 -10.61 0.64 13.26
N ALA A 236 -9.53 1.33 12.88
CA ALA A 236 -8.84 1.06 11.63
C ALA A 236 -8.27 -0.38 11.61
N THR A 237 -7.61 -0.81 12.69
CA THR A 237 -6.97 -2.14 12.77
C THR A 237 -8.00 -3.29 12.76
N ILE A 238 -9.07 -3.18 13.56
CA ILE A 238 -10.13 -4.20 13.58
C ILE A 238 -10.87 -4.20 12.23
N GLY A 239 -11.18 -3.02 11.69
CA GLY A 239 -11.86 -2.88 10.40
C GLY A 239 -11.09 -3.56 9.27
N ILE A 240 -9.78 -3.34 9.18
CA ILE A 240 -8.95 -3.98 8.14
C ILE A 240 -8.80 -5.50 8.36
N LEU A 241 -8.66 -5.96 9.60
CA LEU A 241 -8.58 -7.40 9.88
C LEU A 241 -9.88 -8.13 9.48
N LEU A 242 -11.04 -7.56 9.82
CA LEU A 242 -12.34 -8.10 9.39
C LEU A 242 -12.44 -8.14 7.85
N TYR A 243 -11.99 -7.08 7.18
CA TYR A 243 -11.98 -7.00 5.73
C TYR A 243 -11.13 -8.12 5.11
N ILE A 244 -9.84 -8.21 5.47
CA ILE A 244 -8.90 -9.15 4.84
C ILE A 244 -9.30 -10.60 5.12
N VAL A 245 -9.64 -10.93 6.36
CA VAL A 245 -10.05 -12.29 6.71
C VAL A 245 -11.27 -12.72 5.90
N SER A 246 -12.27 -11.84 5.75
CA SER A 246 -13.45 -12.16 4.94
C SER A 246 -13.10 -12.41 3.47
N MET A 247 -12.19 -11.63 2.90
CA MET A 247 -11.80 -11.74 1.49
C MET A 247 -10.87 -12.92 1.21
N TRP A 248 -10.02 -13.31 2.15
CA TRP A 248 -9.26 -14.54 2.04
C TRP A 248 -10.16 -15.77 2.06
N ILE A 249 -11.09 -15.85 3.01
CA ILE A 249 -12.02 -16.98 3.08
C ILE A 249 -12.87 -17.03 1.82
N SER A 250 -13.49 -15.90 1.43
CA SER A 250 -14.29 -15.81 0.21
C SER A 250 -13.48 -16.17 -1.05
N GLY A 251 -12.26 -15.64 -1.17
CA GLY A 251 -11.43 -15.83 -2.34
C GLY A 251 -10.93 -17.25 -2.53
N ILE A 252 -10.46 -17.89 -1.45
CA ILE A 252 -10.06 -19.30 -1.47
C ILE A 252 -11.27 -20.18 -1.77
N MET A 253 -12.40 -19.92 -1.12
CA MET A 253 -13.65 -20.66 -1.33
C MET A 253 -14.12 -20.55 -2.79
N GLN A 254 -14.18 -19.34 -3.37
CA GLN A 254 -14.53 -19.13 -4.77
C GLN A 254 -13.60 -19.91 -5.70
N GLY A 255 -12.28 -19.75 -5.52
CA GLY A 255 -11.29 -20.43 -6.35
C GLY A 255 -11.38 -21.95 -6.28
N LEU A 256 -11.68 -22.51 -5.10
CA LEU A 256 -11.90 -23.95 -4.92
C LEU A 256 -13.22 -24.41 -5.54
N MET A 257 -14.33 -23.69 -5.32
CA MET A 257 -15.64 -24.06 -5.85
C MET A 257 -15.66 -24.03 -7.38
N TRP A 258 -15.03 -23.03 -8.01
CA TRP A 258 -15.02 -22.89 -9.48
C TRP A 258 -14.21 -23.97 -10.20
N ARG A 259 -13.31 -24.66 -9.49
CA ARG A 259 -12.47 -25.73 -10.04
C ARG A 259 -12.73 -27.09 -9.42
N ALA A 260 -13.79 -27.22 -8.61
CA ALA A 260 -14.15 -28.47 -7.98
C ALA A 260 -14.81 -29.40 -9.00
N TYR A 261 -14.31 -30.64 -9.05
CA TYR A 261 -14.88 -31.71 -9.86
C TYR A 261 -15.42 -32.79 -8.93
N ASP A 262 -16.56 -33.37 -9.30
CA ASP A 262 -17.08 -34.57 -8.63
C ASP A 262 -16.32 -35.84 -9.06
N ASP A 263 -16.67 -36.98 -8.46
CA ASP A 263 -16.05 -38.27 -8.76
C ASP A 263 -16.25 -38.72 -10.23
N PHE A 264 -17.16 -38.08 -10.96
CA PHE A 264 -17.47 -38.35 -12.37
C PHE A 264 -16.79 -37.36 -13.33
N GLY A 265 -16.04 -36.38 -12.82
CA GLY A 265 -15.35 -35.37 -13.63
C GLY A 265 -16.24 -34.22 -14.12
N ASN A 266 -17.45 -34.05 -13.56
CA ASN A 266 -18.29 -32.88 -13.81
C ASN A 266 -17.95 -31.74 -12.83
N LEU A 267 -18.24 -30.50 -13.20
CA LEU A 267 -18.15 -29.37 -12.28
C LEU A 267 -19.13 -29.58 -11.11
N GLN A 268 -18.59 -29.62 -9.89
CA GLN A 268 -19.35 -29.94 -8.69
C GLN A 268 -20.32 -28.83 -8.27
N TYR A 269 -19.94 -27.57 -8.50
CA TYR A 269 -20.74 -26.40 -8.12
C TYR A 269 -21.09 -25.56 -9.34
N SER A 270 -22.33 -25.08 -9.38
CA SER A 270 -22.72 -23.97 -10.23
C SER A 270 -22.10 -22.66 -9.77
N PHE A 271 -21.98 -21.69 -10.68
CA PHE A 271 -21.47 -20.37 -10.32
C PHE A 271 -22.37 -19.67 -9.26
N VAL A 272 -23.69 -19.83 -9.35
CA VAL A 272 -24.64 -19.20 -8.41
C VAL A 272 -24.45 -19.71 -6.99
N GLU A 273 -24.12 -20.99 -6.79
CA GLU A 273 -23.81 -21.53 -5.46
C GLU A 273 -22.58 -20.85 -4.85
N SER A 274 -21.54 -20.58 -5.65
CA SER A 274 -20.37 -19.84 -5.17
C SER A 274 -20.69 -18.40 -4.78
N VAL A 275 -21.61 -17.74 -5.51
CA VAL A 275 -22.09 -16.39 -5.20
C VAL A 275 -22.89 -16.38 -3.90
N ALA A 276 -23.78 -17.36 -3.71
CA ALA A 276 -24.55 -17.50 -2.49
C ALA A 276 -23.65 -17.79 -1.28
N ALA A 277 -22.65 -18.65 -1.45
CA ALA A 277 -21.67 -18.97 -0.41
C ALA A 277 -20.80 -17.76 -0.02
N ALA A 278 -20.56 -16.82 -0.95
CA ALA A 278 -19.77 -15.62 -0.69
C ALA A 278 -20.50 -14.54 0.12
N HIS A 279 -21.85 -14.60 0.18
CA HIS A 279 -22.66 -13.54 0.79
C HIS A 279 -22.31 -13.20 2.26
N PRO A 280 -22.10 -14.16 3.18
CA PRO A 280 -21.70 -13.84 4.55
C PRO A 280 -20.39 -13.06 4.62
N PHE A 281 -19.45 -13.33 3.72
CA PHE A 281 -18.16 -12.63 3.66
C PHE A 281 -18.31 -11.23 3.08
N TYR A 282 -19.27 -10.98 2.19
CA TYR A 282 -19.60 -9.62 1.76
C TYR A 282 -20.17 -8.78 2.89
N VAL A 283 -21.01 -9.37 3.76
CA VAL A 283 -21.52 -8.69 4.96
C VAL A 283 -20.37 -8.38 5.92
N MET A 284 -19.50 -9.36 6.19
CA MET A 284 -18.33 -9.18 7.06
C MET A 284 -17.37 -8.10 6.52
N ARG A 285 -17.12 -8.08 5.20
CA ARG A 285 -16.35 -7.04 4.52
C ARG A 285 -16.98 -5.66 4.71
N ALA A 286 -18.29 -5.55 4.50
CA ALA A 286 -19.01 -4.29 4.65
C ALA A 286 -18.92 -3.76 6.09
N ILE A 287 -19.10 -4.64 7.09
CA ILE A 287 -18.93 -4.29 8.50
C ILE A 287 -17.49 -3.82 8.76
N GLY A 288 -16.48 -4.56 8.29
CA GLY A 288 -15.07 -4.17 8.42
C GLY A 288 -14.77 -2.79 7.81
N GLY A 289 -15.30 -2.53 6.61
CA GLY A 289 -15.21 -1.24 5.94
C GLY A 289 -15.89 -0.11 6.70
N VAL A 290 -17.09 -0.32 7.24
CA VAL A 290 -17.81 0.66 8.08
C VAL A 290 -17.04 0.95 9.37
N VAL A 291 -16.49 -0.07 10.03
CA VAL A 291 -15.66 0.08 11.22
C VAL A 291 -14.40 0.91 10.89
N PHE A 292 -13.73 0.62 9.78
CA PHE A 292 -12.59 1.41 9.31
C PHE A 292 -12.98 2.88 9.02
N LEU A 293 -14.08 3.10 8.31
CA LEU A 293 -14.61 4.43 7.98
C LEU A 293 -15.00 5.23 9.23
N SER A 294 -15.57 4.58 10.25
CA SER A 294 -15.84 5.24 11.53
C SER A 294 -14.56 5.77 12.18
N GLY A 295 -13.45 5.04 12.03
CA GLY A 295 -12.12 5.51 12.42
C GLY A 295 -11.69 6.78 11.67
N MET A 296 -11.97 6.85 10.38
CA MET A 296 -11.73 8.07 9.57
C MET A 296 -12.53 9.27 10.06
N ILE A 297 -13.79 9.08 10.44
CA ILE A 297 -14.62 10.15 11.01
C ILE A 297 -13.99 10.66 12.33
N VAL A 298 -13.51 9.75 13.18
CA VAL A 298 -12.79 10.11 14.41
C VAL A 298 -11.51 10.90 14.09
N MET A 299 -10.77 10.52 13.05
CA MET A 299 -9.60 11.25 12.59
C MET A 299 -9.93 12.66 12.14
N VAL A 300 -10.90 12.81 11.24
CA VAL A 300 -11.32 14.11 10.69
C VAL A 300 -11.72 15.03 11.83
N TYR A 301 -12.54 14.55 12.77
CA TYR A 301 -12.92 15.32 13.95
C TYR A 301 -11.70 15.74 14.79
N ASN A 302 -10.81 14.81 15.14
CA ASN A 302 -9.62 15.12 15.96
C ASN A 302 -8.68 16.12 15.27
N CYS A 303 -8.48 15.98 13.96
CA CYS A 303 -7.67 16.87 13.14
C CYS A 303 -8.33 18.25 13.02
N ALA A 304 -9.63 18.33 12.74
CA ALA A 304 -10.37 19.60 12.66
C ALA A 304 -10.33 20.37 13.99
N MET A 305 -10.49 19.67 15.12
CA MET A 305 -10.38 20.28 16.45
C MET A 305 -8.94 20.69 16.80
N THR A 306 -7.94 20.01 16.26
CA THR A 306 -6.53 20.43 16.40
C THR A 306 -6.30 21.72 15.62
N ILE A 307 -6.75 21.76 14.36
CA ILE A 307 -6.63 22.92 13.47
C ILE A 307 -7.34 24.15 14.04
N SER A 308 -8.57 23.99 14.55
CA SER A 308 -9.37 25.11 15.09
C SER A 308 -8.77 25.75 16.34
N ARG A 309 -7.89 25.03 17.05
CA ARG A 309 -7.16 25.52 18.23
C ARG A 309 -5.78 26.08 17.90
N GLY A 310 -5.30 25.87 16.67
CA GLY A 310 -3.98 26.28 16.24
C GLY A 310 -3.98 27.59 15.47
N LYS A 311 -2.79 28.16 15.31
CA LYS A 311 -2.55 29.27 14.37
C LYS A 311 -1.68 28.71 13.25
N ALA A 312 -1.98 29.04 12.00
CA ALA A 312 -1.14 28.60 10.89
C ALA A 312 0.32 29.01 11.15
N ALA A 313 1.24 28.05 11.09
CA ALA A 313 2.64 28.30 11.38
C ALA A 313 3.20 29.32 10.39
N VAL A 314 3.62 30.50 10.88
CA VAL A 314 4.23 31.55 10.05
C VAL A 314 5.73 31.29 10.01
N GLY A 315 6.20 30.76 8.87
CA GLY A 315 7.54 30.99 8.29
C GLY A 315 8.80 30.51 9.02
N ASP A 316 8.87 30.53 10.35
CA ASP A 316 10.07 30.25 11.11
C ASP A 316 9.82 29.13 12.12
N MET A 317 9.76 27.90 11.61
CA MET A 317 10.15 26.76 12.44
C MET A 317 11.63 26.97 12.79
N HIS A 318 11.90 27.61 13.93
CA HIS A 318 13.22 27.65 14.52
C HIS A 318 13.78 26.23 14.52
N ILE A 319 14.76 26.00 13.64
CA ILE A 319 15.62 24.83 13.71
C ILE A 319 16.37 25.04 15.02
N ALA A 320 15.83 24.49 16.12
CA ALA A 320 16.56 24.36 17.36
C ALA A 320 17.83 23.61 17.00
N SER A 321 18.93 24.36 16.93
CA SER A 321 20.25 23.85 16.67
C SER A 321 20.53 22.78 17.69
N ALA A 322 20.73 21.55 17.25
CA ALA A 322 21.43 20.54 18.02
C ALA A 322 22.90 20.98 18.16
N GLN A 323 23.13 22.02 18.96
CA GLN A 323 24.40 22.26 19.62
C GLN A 323 24.24 21.68 21.02
N GLY A 324 24.73 20.45 21.19
CA GLY A 324 24.67 19.72 22.44
C GLY A 324 25.71 18.60 22.45
N SER A 325 26.88 18.95 22.99
CA SER A 325 27.99 18.10 23.42
C SER A 325 28.59 17.11 22.41
N ALA A 326 29.57 17.59 21.65
CA ALA A 326 30.80 16.83 21.49
C ALA A 326 31.58 16.94 22.81
N ALA A 327 31.71 15.82 23.52
CA ALA A 327 32.76 15.53 24.48
C ALA A 327 33.12 14.06 24.28
#